data_AF-A0A0W0XWN0-F1
#
_entry.id   AF-A0A0W0XWN0-F1
#
_cell.length_a   1.000
_cell.length_b   1.000
_cell.length_c   1.000
_cell.angle_alpha   90.00
_cell.angle_beta   90.00
_cell.angle_gamma   90.00
#
_symmetry.space_group_name_H-M   'P 1'
#
loop_
_entity.id
_entity.type
_entity.pdbx_description
1 polymer ?
#
loop_
_entity_poly.entity_id
_entity_poly.type
_entity_poly.pdbx_seq_one_letter_code
_entity_poly.pdbx_strand_id
1 'polypeptide(L)'
;MTQTDFVFENDRPVDVIVMGRVAVDLYAEQIGSSLVEAQTFRKYLGGCAGNIAVGAARLGLKSLMFSCVGKDDMGTFLKQTLMREGVDISLLQESSQHLTGLVLLGIKPPHDFPLMFYRNDCADMQLKPEHVQEDRIAEAKALLITGTGLSTSSMFATSRHAVSVAKKTRTAVIMDLDYRPVLWGLTDLGNGELRYLTSRRVTQTYQQILPHCALVVGTEEEICIAGGNEDIHKALQTIRGITEAPIVMKQGEKGCEVYFAQNSRPYSSQSFPVPVLNVLGAGDGFMAGLLRGLLKGESFDKAMTYANACGALVVTRHGCAPAIPFWPELNYFISHYAEDPDIWASDELAKLHQSFTSSSETLLKQPQGFKDGLNRIVDMQKSTLTTGMNFSSLRLKSGQTFHFDTHYEFAALLMTGRVIFHYQSLTKEAERTDYFSQLPLVLHCPAGTPAHVDALSDCEIMLIETENEQSFAPVFFDESNLLECDHRGKGLLDNTSYRMVRTVFDKRNRPESNLVVGEIITFQGRWSSYPPHVHPQPEIYHYRFSEPQGFAFGENGREVLRIEHNDTFQIAEGQSHAHCTAPGYAMYTLWFIRHQPDKPYLTPTFQSEHEWTRQAGSRLRSWQGNNKEAR
;
A
#
# COMPACT_ATOMS: atom_id res chain seq x y z
N MET A 1 42.90 -0.77 10.08
CA MET A 1 42.99 -0.53 8.62
C MET A 1 41.69 0.14 8.24
N THR A 2 41.77 1.38 7.77
CA THR A 2 40.63 2.29 7.54
C THR A 2 39.66 1.66 6.55
N GLN A 3 38.47 1.28 7.02
CA GLN A 3 37.33 0.92 6.18
C GLN A 3 37.16 2.04 5.16
N THR A 4 37.30 1.73 3.88
CA THR A 4 37.10 2.74 2.83
C THR A 4 35.61 2.95 2.69
N ASP A 5 35.11 3.96 3.42
CA ASP A 5 33.71 4.35 3.45
C ASP A 5 33.16 4.62 2.03
N PHE A 6 31.88 4.37 1.83
CA PHE A 6 31.20 4.81 0.62
C PHE A 6 31.00 6.34 0.71
N VAL A 7 31.71 7.10 -0.14
CA VAL A 7 31.78 8.56 -0.05
C VAL A 7 30.66 9.22 -0.85
N PHE A 8 29.89 10.10 -0.20
CA PHE A 8 28.86 10.94 -0.80
C PHE A 8 28.61 12.19 0.08
N GLU A 9 27.91 13.18 -0.45
CA GLU A 9 27.51 14.38 0.31
C GLU A 9 26.27 14.08 1.18
N ASN A 10 26.43 14.07 2.51
CA ASN A 10 25.40 13.63 3.45
C ASN A 10 24.15 14.53 3.52
N ASP A 11 24.29 15.83 3.24
CA ASP A 11 23.24 16.83 3.48
C ASP A 11 22.21 16.96 2.34
N ARG A 12 22.27 16.04 1.38
CA ARG A 12 21.39 16.04 0.21
C ARG A 12 20.00 15.49 0.54
N PRO A 13 18.92 16.14 0.06
CA PRO A 13 17.54 15.81 0.45
C PRO A 13 17.03 14.48 -0.11
N VAL A 14 17.63 13.98 -1.20
CA VAL A 14 17.30 12.69 -1.84
C VAL A 14 18.42 11.69 -1.58
N ASP A 15 18.05 10.48 -1.15
CA ASP A 15 19.05 9.43 -0.91
C ASP A 15 19.51 8.78 -2.23
N VAL A 16 18.58 8.41 -3.12
CA VAL A 16 18.95 7.76 -4.38
C VAL A 16 17.97 8.05 -5.51
N ILE A 17 18.50 8.36 -6.69
CA ILE A 17 17.76 8.28 -7.95
C ILE A 17 18.04 6.92 -8.56
N VAL A 18 17.00 6.15 -8.85
CA VAL A 18 17.11 4.83 -9.47
C VAL A 18 16.65 4.94 -10.91
N MET A 19 17.60 4.83 -11.84
CA MET A 19 17.36 4.96 -13.27
C MET A 19 17.36 3.59 -13.95
N GLY A 20 16.30 3.32 -14.70
CA GLY A 20 16.21 2.11 -15.51
C GLY A 20 14.79 1.60 -15.66
N ARG A 21 14.66 0.29 -15.86
CA ARG A 21 13.39 -0.38 -16.16
C ARG A 21 12.44 -0.39 -14.96
N VAL A 22 11.22 0.07 -15.20
CA VAL A 22 10.02 -0.28 -14.43
C VAL A 22 9.03 -0.95 -15.37
N ALA A 23 8.47 -2.09 -14.96
CA ALA A 23 7.60 -2.92 -15.79
C ALA A 23 6.53 -3.59 -14.93
N VAL A 24 5.52 -4.19 -15.56
CA VAL A 24 4.56 -5.04 -14.85
C VAL A 24 5.01 -6.48 -14.94
N ASP A 25 5.17 -7.10 -13.78
CA ASP A 25 5.47 -8.52 -13.66
C ASP A 25 4.18 -9.30 -13.41
N LEU A 26 3.97 -10.34 -14.19
CA LEU A 26 2.84 -11.26 -14.11
C LEU A 26 3.38 -12.63 -13.71
N TYR A 27 3.31 -12.92 -12.41
CA TYR A 27 3.78 -14.19 -11.85
C TYR A 27 2.66 -15.23 -11.87
N ALA A 28 2.92 -16.41 -12.40
CA ALA A 28 1.99 -17.53 -12.37
C ALA A 28 1.59 -17.86 -10.91
N GLU A 29 0.30 -18.06 -10.68
CA GLU A 29 -0.17 -18.49 -9.35
C GLU A 29 -0.02 -20.01 -9.16
N GLN A 30 0.03 -20.77 -10.25
CA GLN A 30 0.25 -22.22 -10.25
C GLN A 30 1.75 -22.54 -10.06
N ILE A 31 2.21 -22.62 -8.81
CA ILE A 31 3.60 -23.01 -8.49
C ILE A 31 3.91 -24.40 -9.06
N GLY A 32 5.07 -24.54 -9.70
CA GLY A 32 5.53 -25.77 -10.36
C GLY A 32 5.09 -25.91 -11.82
N SER A 33 4.15 -25.08 -12.29
CA SER A 33 3.68 -25.16 -13.68
C SER A 33 4.63 -24.48 -14.67
N SER A 34 4.64 -24.95 -15.91
CA SER A 34 5.26 -24.19 -17.00
C SER A 34 4.45 -22.93 -17.32
N LEU A 35 5.07 -21.97 -18.01
CA LEU A 35 4.34 -20.82 -18.55
C LEU A 35 3.30 -21.22 -19.61
N VAL A 36 3.48 -22.37 -20.26
CA VAL A 36 2.52 -22.92 -21.23
C VAL A 36 1.22 -23.38 -20.53
N GLU A 37 1.32 -23.88 -19.30
CA GLU A 37 0.19 -24.40 -18.52
C GLU A 37 -0.40 -23.38 -17.55
N ALA A 38 0.33 -22.28 -17.26
CA ALA A 38 -0.12 -21.24 -16.35
C ALA A 38 -1.41 -20.58 -16.89
N GLN A 39 -2.45 -20.56 -16.06
CA GLN A 39 -3.76 -20.01 -16.43
C GLN A 39 -4.08 -18.70 -15.73
N THR A 40 -3.51 -18.48 -14.54
CA THR A 40 -3.74 -17.26 -13.77
C THR A 40 -2.42 -16.65 -13.37
N PHE A 41 -2.38 -15.31 -13.39
CA PHE A 41 -1.20 -14.54 -13.08
C PHE A 41 -1.55 -13.49 -12.06
N ARG A 42 -0.69 -13.35 -11.06
CA ARG A 42 -0.72 -12.25 -10.11
C ARG A 42 0.14 -11.11 -10.63
N LYS A 43 -0.44 -9.92 -10.62
CA LYS A 43 0.17 -8.69 -11.15
C LYS A 43 0.92 -7.93 -10.06
N TYR A 44 2.17 -7.59 -10.33
CA TYR A 44 3.02 -6.78 -9.45
C TYR A 44 3.77 -5.69 -10.21
N LEU A 45 4.23 -4.70 -9.46
CA LEU A 45 5.32 -3.84 -9.93
C LEU A 45 6.58 -4.70 -10.07
N GLY A 46 7.28 -4.49 -11.18
CA GLY A 46 8.47 -5.22 -11.55
C GLY A 46 9.51 -4.35 -12.23
N GLY A 47 10.51 -5.02 -12.79
CA GLY A 47 11.71 -4.40 -13.34
C GLY A 47 12.72 -4.01 -12.26
N CYS A 48 13.97 -4.43 -12.45
CA CYS A 48 15.08 -4.25 -11.52
C CYS A 48 15.12 -2.83 -10.87
N ALA A 49 15.10 -1.77 -11.67
CA ALA A 49 15.16 -0.40 -11.16
C ALA A 49 13.92 -0.03 -10.32
N GLY A 50 12.72 -0.44 -10.76
CA GLY A 50 11.48 -0.26 -10.00
C GLY A 50 11.50 -1.01 -8.66
N ASN A 51 11.92 -2.27 -8.67
CA ASN A 51 12.03 -3.10 -7.46
C ASN A 51 13.03 -2.49 -6.45
N ILE A 52 14.20 -2.04 -6.93
CA ILE A 52 15.21 -1.40 -6.07
C ILE A 52 14.68 -0.08 -5.49
N ALA A 53 13.97 0.73 -6.29
CA ALA A 53 13.40 1.99 -5.82
C ALA A 53 12.37 1.79 -4.70
N VAL A 54 11.46 0.82 -4.88
CA VAL A 54 10.48 0.40 -3.86
C VAL A 54 11.19 -0.13 -2.62
N GLY A 55 12.16 -1.03 -2.79
CA GLY A 55 12.91 -1.59 -1.67
C GLY A 55 13.65 -0.53 -0.86
N ALA A 56 14.30 0.43 -1.53
CA ALA A 56 14.94 1.55 -0.89
C ALA A 56 13.93 2.38 -0.05
N ALA A 57 12.75 2.66 -0.59
CA ALA A 57 11.69 3.38 0.13
C ALA A 57 11.18 2.62 1.36
N ARG A 58 10.89 1.32 1.23
CA ARG A 58 10.47 0.45 2.34
C ARG A 58 11.48 0.38 3.49
N LEU A 59 12.77 0.51 3.17
CA LEU A 59 13.86 0.54 4.14
C LEU A 59 14.15 1.97 4.66
N GLY A 60 13.34 2.96 4.32
CA GLY A 60 13.43 4.33 4.85
C GLY A 60 14.48 5.21 4.17
N LEU A 61 14.79 4.94 2.90
CA LEU A 61 15.49 5.87 2.01
C LEU A 61 14.49 6.71 1.23
N LYS A 62 14.85 7.95 0.90
CA LYS A 62 14.12 8.78 -0.06
C LYS A 62 14.57 8.44 -1.49
N SER A 63 13.80 7.61 -2.19
CA SER A 63 14.11 7.15 -3.54
C SER A 63 13.27 7.86 -4.60
N LEU A 64 13.90 8.18 -5.74
CA LEU A 64 13.26 8.73 -6.93
C LEU A 64 13.32 7.71 -8.08
N MET A 65 12.22 7.51 -8.78
CA MET A 65 12.18 6.66 -9.98
C MET A 65 12.45 7.49 -11.24
N PHE A 66 13.58 7.24 -11.91
CA PHE A 66 13.89 7.83 -13.22
C PHE A 66 13.66 6.79 -14.33
N SER A 67 12.48 6.81 -14.91
CA SER A 67 12.06 5.87 -15.96
C SER A 67 11.01 6.49 -16.88
N CYS A 68 10.41 5.68 -17.74
CA CYS A 68 9.28 6.05 -18.56
C CYS A 68 8.24 4.93 -18.57
N VAL A 69 6.96 5.27 -18.43
CA VAL A 69 5.83 4.33 -18.53
C VAL A 69 4.94 4.69 -19.71
N GLY A 70 4.10 3.77 -20.17
CA GLY A 70 3.09 4.06 -21.19
C GLY A 70 1.92 4.86 -20.61
N LYS A 71 1.25 5.66 -21.43
CA LYS A 71 -0.07 6.23 -21.10
C LYS A 71 -1.16 5.17 -21.27
N ASP A 72 -1.03 4.10 -20.51
CA ASP A 72 -1.91 2.94 -20.48
C ASP A 72 -2.24 2.55 -19.02
N ASP A 73 -3.15 1.59 -18.85
CA ASP A 73 -3.57 1.14 -17.53
C ASP A 73 -2.43 0.50 -16.72
N MET A 74 -1.45 -0.10 -17.41
CA MET A 74 -0.27 -0.70 -16.77
C MET A 74 0.66 0.39 -16.24
N GLY A 75 0.87 1.47 -17.00
CA GLY A 75 1.64 2.63 -16.56
C GLY A 75 0.94 3.36 -15.42
N THR A 76 -0.38 3.48 -15.47
CA THR A 76 -1.19 4.01 -14.36
C THR A 76 -1.04 3.16 -13.10
N PHE A 77 -1.11 1.84 -13.23
CA PHE A 77 -0.87 0.91 -12.13
C PHE A 77 0.54 1.09 -11.53
N LEU A 78 1.59 1.19 -12.36
CA LEU A 78 2.96 1.39 -11.88
C LEU A 78 3.12 2.73 -11.15
N LYS A 79 2.60 3.83 -11.69
CA LYS A 79 2.61 5.15 -11.02
C LYS A 79 1.95 5.08 -9.64
N GLN A 80 0.73 4.52 -9.57
CA GLN A 80 -0.01 4.39 -8.32
C GLN A 80 0.72 3.50 -7.30
N THR A 81 1.36 2.43 -7.78
CA THR A 81 2.10 1.51 -6.91
C THR A 81 3.36 2.16 -6.38
N LEU A 82 4.16 2.82 -7.24
CA LEU A 82 5.35 3.57 -6.82
C LEU A 82 5.01 4.63 -5.76
N MET A 83 3.97 5.43 -5.99
CA MET A 83 3.52 6.45 -5.02
C MET A 83 3.08 5.83 -3.69
N ARG A 84 2.33 4.73 -3.73
CA ARG A 84 1.88 4.00 -2.54
C ARG A 84 3.04 3.43 -1.73
N GLU A 85 4.08 2.99 -2.41
CA GLU A 85 5.32 2.48 -1.81
C GLU A 85 6.26 3.60 -1.34
N GLY A 86 5.86 4.87 -1.46
CA GLY A 86 6.64 6.03 -1.00
C GLY A 86 7.78 6.44 -1.95
N VAL A 87 7.78 5.96 -3.20
CA VAL A 87 8.76 6.36 -4.23
C VAL A 87 8.31 7.66 -4.88
N ASP A 88 9.22 8.64 -4.97
CA ASP A 88 8.98 9.89 -5.69
C ASP A 88 9.05 9.64 -7.21
N ILE A 89 7.97 9.97 -7.90
CA ILE A 89 7.80 9.76 -9.35
C ILE A 89 7.99 11.04 -10.19
N SER A 90 8.56 12.11 -9.63
CA SER A 90 8.79 13.38 -10.32
C SER A 90 9.69 13.28 -11.56
N LEU A 91 10.54 12.24 -11.63
CA LEU A 91 11.39 11.95 -12.79
C LEU A 91 10.77 10.91 -13.74
N LEU A 92 9.59 10.38 -13.43
CA LEU A 92 8.93 9.36 -14.23
C LEU A 92 8.23 10.00 -15.44
N GLN A 93 8.69 9.65 -16.63
CA GLN A 93 8.13 10.13 -17.89
C GLN A 93 6.93 9.28 -18.33
N GLU A 94 6.13 9.82 -19.25
CA GLU A 94 5.00 9.11 -19.85
C GLU A 94 5.06 9.18 -21.38
N SER A 95 4.87 8.03 -22.03
CA SER A 95 4.83 7.90 -23.49
C SER A 95 3.43 7.55 -23.96
N SER A 96 2.86 8.35 -24.87
CA SER A 96 1.62 8.01 -25.57
C SER A 96 1.82 7.12 -26.81
N GLN A 97 3.08 6.83 -27.15
CA GLN A 97 3.44 6.12 -28.38
C GLN A 97 3.88 4.67 -28.12
N HIS A 98 4.19 4.34 -26.85
CA HIS A 98 4.80 3.07 -26.48
C HIS A 98 4.10 2.51 -25.25
N LEU A 99 3.80 1.21 -25.26
CA LEU A 99 3.17 0.52 -24.14
C LEU A 99 4.17 0.29 -23.00
N THR A 100 3.65 0.24 -21.78
CA THR A 100 4.37 -0.24 -20.60
C THR A 100 4.84 -1.69 -20.82
N GLY A 101 6.10 -1.98 -20.48
CA GLY A 101 6.66 -3.31 -20.62
C GLY A 101 6.02 -4.34 -19.68
N LEU A 102 5.88 -5.59 -20.15
CA LEU A 102 5.37 -6.71 -19.37
C LEU A 102 6.40 -7.83 -19.27
N VAL A 103 6.34 -8.61 -18.19
CA VAL A 103 7.11 -9.84 -18.03
C VAL A 103 6.19 -10.95 -17.52
N LEU A 104 6.17 -12.10 -18.20
CA LEU A 104 5.50 -13.30 -17.69
C LEU A 104 6.53 -14.15 -16.96
N LEU A 105 6.20 -14.59 -15.74
CA LEU A 105 7.12 -15.34 -14.89
C LEU A 105 6.45 -16.60 -14.34
N GLY A 106 7.12 -17.74 -14.46
CA GLY A 106 6.78 -18.99 -13.81
C GLY A 106 7.61 -19.17 -12.53
N ILE A 107 7.08 -19.94 -11.58
CA ILE A 107 7.78 -20.26 -10.33
C ILE A 107 7.87 -21.78 -10.21
N LYS A 108 9.04 -22.37 -10.51
CA LYS A 108 9.31 -23.80 -10.37
C LYS A 108 10.53 -24.04 -9.47
N PRO A 109 10.37 -23.82 -8.16
CA PRO A 109 11.47 -23.98 -7.23
C PRO A 109 12.00 -25.43 -7.24
N PRO A 110 13.28 -25.63 -6.88
CA PRO A 110 14.21 -24.60 -6.40
C PRO A 110 15.09 -23.98 -7.51
N HIS A 111 15.02 -24.44 -8.76
CA HIS A 111 16.03 -24.11 -9.78
C HIS A 111 15.48 -23.57 -11.10
N ASP A 112 14.19 -23.77 -11.39
CA ASP A 112 13.59 -23.38 -12.67
C ASP A 112 12.65 -22.17 -12.46
N PHE A 113 12.92 -21.07 -13.14
CA PHE A 113 12.13 -19.84 -12.99
C PHE A 113 11.90 -19.23 -14.37
N PRO A 114 10.97 -19.82 -15.16
CA PRO A 114 10.75 -19.39 -16.52
C PRO A 114 10.38 -17.91 -16.58
N LEU A 115 10.98 -17.17 -17.49
CA LEU A 115 10.64 -15.77 -17.66
C LEU A 115 10.66 -15.35 -19.13
N MET A 116 9.67 -14.55 -19.51
CA MET A 116 9.50 -14.08 -20.88
C MET A 116 9.20 -12.58 -20.90
N PHE A 117 10.05 -11.82 -21.60
CA PHE A 117 9.92 -10.37 -21.69
C PHE A 117 9.04 -9.97 -22.88
N TYR A 118 7.91 -9.33 -22.60
CA TYR A 118 7.08 -8.62 -23.58
C TYR A 118 7.46 -7.15 -23.56
N ARG A 119 8.65 -6.86 -24.12
CA ARG A 119 9.32 -5.56 -23.98
C ARG A 119 9.96 -5.04 -25.27
N ASN A 120 9.48 -5.48 -26.43
CA ASN A 120 9.92 -4.89 -27.69
C ASN A 120 9.37 -3.45 -27.80
N ASP A 121 10.26 -2.46 -27.95
CA ASP A 121 9.91 -1.04 -28.09
C ASP A 121 8.97 -0.49 -27.01
N CYS A 122 9.19 -0.90 -25.75
CA CYS A 122 8.36 -0.48 -24.63
C CYS A 122 8.78 0.88 -24.06
N ALA A 123 7.89 1.48 -23.26
CA ALA A 123 8.05 2.84 -22.76
C ALA A 123 9.35 3.08 -21.97
N ASP A 124 9.80 2.12 -21.15
CA ASP A 124 10.98 2.31 -20.30
C ASP A 124 12.29 2.49 -21.10
N MET A 125 12.28 2.07 -22.38
CA MET A 125 13.41 2.21 -23.31
C MET A 125 13.44 3.58 -24.02
N GLN A 126 12.45 4.43 -23.78
CA GLN A 126 12.25 5.70 -24.49
C GLN A 126 12.83 6.91 -23.74
N LEU A 127 13.58 6.68 -22.67
CA LEU A 127 14.33 7.75 -22.03
C LEU A 127 15.40 8.30 -22.97
N LYS A 128 15.47 9.63 -23.03
CA LYS A 128 16.38 10.40 -23.87
C LYS A 128 17.26 11.30 -22.99
N PRO A 129 18.42 11.75 -23.50
CA PRO A 129 19.29 12.66 -22.77
C PRO A 129 18.59 13.94 -22.29
N GLU A 130 17.62 14.45 -23.05
CA GLU A 130 16.82 15.64 -22.71
C GLU A 130 15.94 15.47 -21.46
N HIS A 131 15.65 14.23 -21.03
CA HIS A 131 14.91 13.98 -19.79
C HIS A 131 15.80 14.03 -18.55
N VAL A 132 17.13 14.13 -18.70
CA VAL A 132 18.07 14.23 -17.58
C VAL A 132 18.01 15.64 -17.00
N GLN A 133 17.54 15.75 -15.76
CA GLN A 133 17.41 17.01 -15.05
C GLN A 133 18.60 17.22 -14.11
N GLU A 134 19.49 18.16 -14.43
CA GLU A 134 20.71 18.42 -13.66
C GLU A 134 20.42 18.78 -12.19
N ASP A 135 19.44 19.65 -11.96
CA ASP A 135 19.08 20.09 -10.61
C ASP A 135 18.62 18.92 -9.72
N ARG A 136 17.81 18.02 -10.28
CA ARG A 136 17.33 16.83 -9.56
C ARG A 136 18.46 15.86 -9.26
N ILE A 137 19.42 15.66 -10.18
CA ILE A 137 20.60 14.83 -9.93
C ILE A 137 21.49 15.44 -8.84
N ALA A 138 21.62 16.77 -8.80
CA ALA A 138 22.39 17.48 -7.78
C ALA A 138 21.80 17.33 -6.36
N GLU A 139 20.48 17.16 -6.24
CA GLU A 139 19.78 16.93 -4.98
C GLU A 139 19.96 15.52 -4.40
N ALA A 140 20.49 14.57 -5.17
CA ALA A 140 20.61 13.17 -4.76
C ALA A 140 22.01 12.82 -4.26
N LYS A 141 22.11 11.98 -3.21
CA LYS A 141 23.40 11.42 -2.77
C LYS A 141 23.99 10.49 -3.83
N ALA A 142 23.13 9.65 -4.43
CA ALA A 142 23.53 8.69 -5.45
C ALA A 142 22.56 8.61 -6.64
N LEU A 143 23.13 8.31 -7.81
CA LEU A 143 22.43 7.86 -9.01
C LEU A 143 22.76 6.38 -9.23
N LEU A 144 21.76 5.51 -9.16
CA LEU A 144 21.88 4.11 -9.53
C LEU A 144 21.45 3.92 -10.99
N ILE A 145 22.29 3.24 -11.77
CA ILE A 145 21.97 2.78 -13.12
C ILE A 145 22.11 1.25 -13.19
N THR A 146 21.34 0.62 -14.09
CA THR A 146 21.39 -0.83 -14.31
C THR A 146 22.11 -1.18 -15.61
N GLY A 147 22.76 -2.34 -15.65
CA GLY A 147 23.41 -2.87 -16.85
C GLY A 147 22.44 -3.09 -18.00
N THR A 148 21.25 -3.65 -17.74
CA THR A 148 20.17 -3.74 -18.75
C THR A 148 19.75 -2.37 -19.29
N GLY A 149 19.87 -1.30 -18.49
CA GLY A 149 19.63 0.09 -18.89
C GLY A 149 20.68 0.66 -19.86
N LEU A 150 21.64 -0.15 -20.31
CA LEU A 150 22.65 0.21 -21.32
C LEU A 150 22.47 -0.55 -22.65
N SER A 151 21.45 -1.41 -22.77
CA SER A 151 21.38 -2.40 -23.85
C SER A 151 20.98 -1.84 -25.21
N THR A 152 20.35 -0.65 -25.27
CA THR A 152 20.04 0.05 -26.52
C THR A 152 20.86 1.31 -26.67
N SER A 153 21.07 1.75 -27.91
CA SER A 153 21.83 2.97 -28.20
C SER A 153 21.23 4.22 -27.55
N SER A 154 19.89 4.35 -27.53
CA SER A 154 19.21 5.48 -26.88
C SER A 154 19.42 5.46 -25.37
N MET A 155 19.15 4.32 -24.73
CA MET A 155 19.33 4.18 -23.28
C MET A 155 20.78 4.35 -22.86
N PHE A 156 21.74 3.80 -23.63
CA PHE A 156 23.16 4.00 -23.37
C PHE A 156 23.56 5.48 -23.46
N ALA A 157 23.09 6.22 -24.48
CA ALA A 157 23.36 7.65 -24.60
C ALA A 157 22.77 8.45 -23.42
N THR A 158 21.54 8.14 -23.01
CA THR A 158 20.89 8.77 -21.86
C THR A 158 21.63 8.47 -20.55
N SER A 159 21.94 7.20 -20.30
CA SER A 159 22.67 6.77 -19.09
C SER A 159 24.07 7.40 -19.03
N ARG A 160 24.78 7.49 -20.17
CA ARG A 160 26.06 8.22 -20.24
C ARG A 160 25.92 9.70 -19.91
N HIS A 161 24.85 10.35 -20.39
CA HIS A 161 24.60 11.74 -20.08
C HIS A 161 24.28 11.94 -18.59
N ALA A 162 23.41 11.10 -18.01
CA ALA A 162 23.10 11.11 -16.59
C ALA A 162 24.33 10.88 -15.71
N VAL A 163 25.21 9.93 -16.07
CA VAL A 163 26.49 9.69 -15.39
C VAL A 163 27.42 10.91 -15.49
N SER A 164 27.49 11.56 -16.66
CA SER A 164 28.27 12.79 -16.83
C SER A 164 27.76 13.93 -15.94
N VAL A 165 26.44 14.08 -15.85
CA VAL A 165 25.79 15.09 -14.98
C VAL A 165 26.05 14.76 -13.52
N ALA A 166 25.88 13.51 -13.09
CA ALA A 166 26.15 13.05 -11.73
C ALA A 166 27.60 13.36 -11.31
N LYS A 167 28.58 13.15 -12.19
CA LYS A 167 29.97 13.53 -11.93
C LYS A 167 30.15 15.04 -11.79
N LYS A 168 29.53 15.84 -12.68
CA LYS A 168 29.58 17.31 -12.62
C LYS A 168 29.03 17.83 -11.30
N THR A 169 27.95 17.22 -10.82
CA THR A 169 27.26 17.58 -9.59
C THR A 169 27.78 16.83 -8.36
N ARG A 170 28.84 16.01 -8.46
CA ARG A 170 29.37 15.17 -7.37
C ARG A 170 28.38 14.19 -6.74
N THR A 171 27.35 13.80 -7.49
CA THR A 171 26.44 12.69 -7.13
C THR A 171 27.15 11.36 -7.35
N ALA A 172 27.16 10.49 -6.34
CA ALA A 172 27.82 9.19 -6.44
C ALA A 172 27.12 8.32 -7.48
N VAL A 173 27.87 7.62 -8.34
CA VAL A 173 27.28 6.73 -9.36
C VAL A 173 27.39 5.29 -8.89
N ILE A 174 26.26 4.59 -8.82
CA ILE A 174 26.20 3.16 -8.46
C ILE A 174 25.78 2.40 -9.71
N MET A 175 26.51 1.33 -10.05
CA MET A 175 26.15 0.46 -11.16
C MET A 175 25.82 -0.94 -10.65
N ASP A 176 24.54 -1.32 -10.75
CA ASP A 176 24.15 -2.72 -10.69
C ASP A 176 24.34 -3.32 -12.08
N LEU A 177 25.21 -4.32 -12.19
CA LEU A 177 25.61 -4.87 -13.48
C LEU A 177 24.48 -5.58 -14.21
N ASP A 178 23.40 -5.95 -13.51
CA ASP A 178 22.12 -6.49 -14.01
C ASP A 178 22.22 -6.95 -15.48
N TYR A 179 22.71 -8.17 -15.69
CA TYR A 179 22.99 -8.67 -17.03
C TYR A 179 21.96 -9.71 -17.45
N ARG A 180 21.37 -9.52 -18.63
CA ARG A 180 20.44 -10.47 -19.25
C ARG A 180 20.71 -10.56 -20.76
N PRO A 181 21.34 -11.64 -21.26
CA PRO A 181 21.65 -11.83 -22.67
C PRO A 181 20.52 -11.48 -23.65
N VAL A 182 19.28 -11.88 -23.35
CA VAL A 182 18.10 -11.60 -24.19
C VAL A 182 17.84 -10.11 -24.38
N LEU A 183 18.03 -9.29 -23.34
CA LEU A 183 17.79 -7.84 -23.39
C LEU A 183 18.89 -7.10 -24.15
N TRP A 184 20.01 -7.77 -24.39
CA TRP A 184 21.08 -7.35 -25.29
C TRP A 184 20.91 -7.93 -26.70
N GLY A 185 19.85 -8.69 -26.98
CA GLY A 185 19.65 -9.33 -28.28
C GLY A 185 20.72 -10.38 -28.61
N LEU A 186 21.24 -11.05 -27.59
CA LEU A 186 22.26 -12.11 -27.74
C LEU A 186 21.65 -13.52 -27.83
N THR A 187 20.36 -13.64 -27.61
CA THR A 187 19.57 -14.88 -27.67
C THR A 187 18.23 -14.61 -28.36
N ASP A 188 17.49 -15.68 -28.67
CA ASP A 188 16.11 -15.58 -29.10
C ASP A 188 15.24 -14.88 -28.03
N LEU A 189 14.22 -14.14 -28.47
CA LEU A 189 13.34 -13.33 -27.61
C LEU A 189 12.63 -14.15 -26.51
N GLY A 190 12.37 -15.44 -26.78
CA GLY A 190 11.73 -16.35 -25.83
C GLY A 190 12.67 -16.86 -24.73
N ASN A 191 13.99 -16.69 -24.87
CA ASN A 191 14.97 -17.21 -23.90
C ASN A 191 15.31 -16.17 -22.83
N GLY A 192 14.34 -15.87 -21.95
CA GLY A 192 14.57 -14.96 -20.83
C GLY A 192 15.36 -15.54 -19.67
N GLU A 193 15.47 -16.87 -19.61
CA GLU A 193 16.04 -17.59 -18.47
C GLU A 193 17.57 -17.58 -18.46
N LEU A 194 18.21 -17.61 -19.64
CA LEU A 194 19.67 -17.68 -19.75
C LEU A 194 20.30 -16.45 -19.06
N ARG A 195 21.14 -16.72 -18.06
CA ARG A 195 21.78 -15.67 -17.24
C ARG A 195 23.11 -15.20 -17.79
N TYR A 196 23.81 -16.01 -18.58
CA TYR A 196 25.15 -15.70 -19.06
C TYR A 196 25.36 -16.10 -20.51
N LEU A 197 25.99 -15.19 -21.25
CA LEU A 197 26.59 -15.42 -22.56
C LEU A 197 27.70 -14.38 -22.74
N THR A 198 28.85 -14.78 -23.29
CA THR A 198 29.96 -13.84 -23.52
C THR A 198 29.62 -12.86 -24.63
N SER A 199 30.02 -11.59 -24.47
CA SER A 199 29.84 -10.57 -25.50
C SER A 199 30.81 -9.41 -25.33
N ARG A 200 31.74 -9.28 -26.29
CA ARG A 200 32.70 -8.16 -26.32
C ARG A 200 32.00 -6.80 -26.35
N ARG A 201 30.85 -6.70 -27.02
CA ARG A 201 30.06 -5.45 -27.08
C ARG A 201 29.55 -5.05 -25.70
N VAL A 202 29.01 -6.01 -24.94
CA VAL A 202 28.53 -5.76 -23.57
C VAL A 202 29.69 -5.34 -22.67
N THR A 203 30.78 -6.11 -22.69
CA THR A 203 32.01 -5.81 -21.93
C THR A 203 32.51 -4.39 -22.22
N GLN A 204 32.68 -4.02 -23.50
CA GLN A 204 33.12 -2.68 -23.89
C GLN A 204 32.15 -1.57 -23.48
N THR A 205 30.85 -1.87 -23.41
CA THR A 205 29.83 -0.91 -22.97
C THR A 205 29.94 -0.68 -21.47
N TYR A 206 30.05 -1.74 -20.68
CA TYR A 206 30.25 -1.64 -19.22
C TYR A 206 31.56 -0.94 -18.88
N GLN A 207 32.66 -1.28 -19.54
CA GLN A 207 33.97 -0.67 -19.30
C GLN A 207 34.05 0.83 -19.63
N GLN A 208 33.09 1.39 -20.38
CA GLN A 208 32.97 2.85 -20.56
C GLN A 208 32.32 3.56 -19.36
N ILE A 209 31.58 2.83 -18.53
CA ILE A 209 30.85 3.36 -17.37
C ILE A 209 31.61 3.10 -16.07
N LEU A 210 32.22 1.92 -15.92
CA LEU A 210 32.91 1.48 -14.70
C LEU A 210 33.92 2.52 -14.12
N PRO A 211 34.72 3.25 -14.92
CA PRO A 211 35.63 4.28 -14.41
C PRO A 211 34.94 5.50 -13.78
N HIS A 212 33.61 5.57 -13.84
CA HIS A 212 32.79 6.67 -13.33
C HIS A 212 31.95 6.27 -12.11
N CYS A 213 31.95 4.98 -11.77
CA CYS A 213 31.21 4.47 -10.63
C CYS A 213 31.94 4.77 -9.32
N ALA A 214 31.17 5.01 -8.27
CA ALA A 214 31.60 4.98 -6.87
C ALA A 214 31.36 3.60 -6.25
N LEU A 215 30.48 2.76 -6.83
CA LEU A 215 30.20 1.39 -6.41
C LEU A 215 29.76 0.54 -7.60
N VAL A 216 30.23 -0.70 -7.68
CA VAL A 216 29.83 -1.69 -8.68
C VAL A 216 29.30 -2.92 -7.97
N VAL A 217 28.13 -3.42 -8.38
CA VAL A 217 27.50 -4.59 -7.77
C VAL A 217 27.11 -5.58 -8.85
N GLY A 218 27.37 -6.88 -8.63
CA GLY A 218 27.00 -7.93 -9.60
C GLY A 218 27.13 -9.33 -9.02
N THR A 219 26.51 -10.32 -9.67
CA THR A 219 26.83 -11.75 -9.44
C THR A 219 28.17 -12.12 -10.04
N GLU A 220 28.66 -13.33 -9.78
CA GLU A 220 29.88 -13.85 -10.40
C GLU A 220 29.83 -13.75 -11.94
N GLU A 221 28.72 -14.16 -12.56
CA GLU A 221 28.52 -14.10 -14.02
C GLU A 221 28.50 -12.66 -14.54
N GLU A 222 27.89 -11.75 -13.77
CA GLU A 222 27.82 -10.32 -14.09
C GLU A 222 29.21 -9.66 -14.02
N ILE A 223 30.04 -10.06 -13.06
CA ILE A 223 31.44 -9.62 -12.96
C ILE A 223 32.26 -10.17 -14.12
N CYS A 224 32.07 -11.44 -14.51
CA CYS A 224 32.75 -12.05 -15.65
C CYS A 224 32.47 -11.30 -16.97
N ILE A 225 31.21 -10.95 -17.25
CA ILE A 225 30.87 -10.17 -18.46
C ILE A 225 31.44 -8.75 -18.41
N ALA A 226 31.45 -8.10 -17.25
CA ALA A 226 32.03 -6.76 -17.06
C ALA A 226 33.56 -6.75 -17.24
N GLY A 227 34.24 -7.78 -16.74
CA GLY A 227 35.68 -7.97 -16.88
C GLY A 227 36.09 -8.51 -18.26
N GLY A 228 35.17 -9.13 -19.00
CA GLY A 228 35.46 -9.74 -20.30
C GLY A 228 36.27 -11.04 -20.18
N ASN A 229 36.14 -11.74 -19.06
CA ASN A 229 36.82 -13.00 -18.80
C ASN A 229 35.90 -13.93 -18.02
N GLU A 230 35.90 -15.23 -18.34
CA GLU A 230 35.11 -16.23 -17.62
C GLU A 230 35.75 -16.65 -16.29
N ASP A 231 37.05 -16.43 -16.14
CA ASP A 231 37.77 -16.58 -14.88
C ASP A 231 37.50 -15.36 -14.00
N ILE A 232 36.81 -15.58 -12.87
CA ILE A 232 36.39 -14.52 -11.96
C ILE A 232 37.57 -13.69 -11.44
N HIS A 233 38.72 -14.30 -11.16
CA HIS A 233 39.89 -13.56 -10.67
C HIS A 233 40.48 -12.65 -11.74
N LYS A 234 40.56 -13.13 -12.99
CA LYS A 234 40.99 -12.30 -14.12
C LYS A 234 39.98 -11.21 -14.46
N ALA A 235 38.69 -11.50 -14.35
CA ALA A 235 37.63 -10.51 -14.55
C ALA A 235 37.73 -9.38 -13.51
N LEU A 236 37.84 -9.73 -12.23
CA LEU A 236 38.08 -8.78 -11.14
C LEU A 236 39.35 -7.96 -11.38
N GLN A 237 40.47 -8.60 -11.73
CA GLN A 237 41.73 -7.91 -12.04
C GLN A 237 41.55 -6.90 -13.19
N THR A 238 40.79 -7.26 -14.22
CA THR A 238 40.53 -6.39 -15.37
C THR A 238 39.68 -5.17 -14.96
N ILE A 239 38.63 -5.37 -14.15
CA ILE A 239 37.80 -4.27 -13.63
C ILE A 239 38.62 -3.37 -12.69
N ARG A 240 39.48 -3.94 -11.83
CA ARG A 240 40.40 -3.18 -10.97
C ARG A 240 41.40 -2.34 -11.76
N GLY A 241 41.81 -2.79 -12.95
CA GLY A 241 42.68 -2.02 -13.83
C GLY A 241 42.06 -0.74 -14.40
N ILE A 242 40.74 -0.55 -14.29
CA ILE A 242 40.03 0.60 -14.88
C ILE A 242 39.18 1.39 -13.88
N THR A 243 38.95 0.89 -12.67
CA THR A 243 38.17 1.59 -11.64
C THR A 243 38.62 1.27 -10.22
N GLU A 244 38.61 2.29 -9.37
CA GLU A 244 38.91 2.20 -7.93
C GLU A 244 37.66 1.87 -7.09
N ALA A 245 36.46 1.96 -7.67
CA ALA A 245 35.18 1.77 -6.98
C ALA A 245 35.11 0.40 -6.28
N PRO A 246 34.66 0.26 -5.03
CA PRO A 246 34.45 -1.06 -4.44
C PRO A 246 33.54 -1.95 -5.33
N ILE A 247 33.88 -3.23 -5.45
CA ILE A 247 33.06 -4.23 -6.15
C ILE A 247 32.39 -5.11 -5.11
N VAL A 248 31.06 -5.14 -5.09
CA VAL A 248 30.28 -6.08 -4.28
C VAL A 248 29.83 -7.22 -5.17
N MET A 249 30.33 -8.43 -4.87
CA MET A 249 30.01 -9.65 -5.60
C MET A 249 28.99 -10.48 -4.82
N LYS A 250 27.80 -10.67 -5.41
CA LYS A 250 26.71 -11.51 -4.89
C LYS A 250 27.04 -12.98 -5.15
N GLN A 251 26.95 -13.84 -4.13
CA GLN A 251 27.28 -15.27 -4.20
C GLN A 251 26.07 -16.16 -3.81
N GLY A 252 24.85 -15.67 -4.00
CA GLY A 252 23.62 -16.39 -3.70
C GLY A 252 23.52 -16.76 -2.21
N GLU A 253 23.26 -18.03 -1.92
CA GLU A 253 23.15 -18.57 -0.55
C GLU A 253 24.43 -18.40 0.29
N LYS A 254 25.59 -18.18 -0.36
CA LYS A 254 26.88 -17.95 0.31
C LYS A 254 27.04 -16.51 0.81
N GLY A 255 26.06 -15.63 0.55
CA GLY A 255 26.10 -14.21 0.91
C GLY A 255 26.80 -13.37 -0.15
N CYS A 256 27.67 -12.46 0.27
CA CYS A 256 28.42 -11.61 -0.64
C CYS A 256 29.80 -11.22 -0.11
N GLU A 257 30.64 -10.77 -1.04
CA GLU A 257 31.99 -10.26 -0.78
C GLU A 257 32.16 -8.86 -1.35
N VAL A 258 32.94 -8.02 -0.67
CA VAL A 258 33.38 -6.72 -1.20
C VAL A 258 34.88 -6.70 -1.46
N TYR A 259 35.25 -6.23 -2.64
CA TYR A 259 36.63 -6.08 -3.11
C TYR A 259 36.97 -4.60 -3.21
N PHE A 260 37.88 -4.14 -2.35
CA PHE A 260 38.40 -2.78 -2.37
C PHE A 260 39.68 -2.70 -3.19
N ALA A 261 39.92 -1.59 -3.89
CA ALA A 261 41.08 -1.44 -4.78
C ALA A 261 42.44 -1.60 -4.06
N GLN A 262 42.54 -1.14 -2.80
CA GLN A 262 43.78 -1.19 -2.02
C GLN A 262 43.94 -2.44 -1.15
N ASN A 263 42.95 -3.34 -1.13
CA ASN A 263 42.99 -4.55 -0.30
C ASN A 263 43.13 -5.81 -1.15
N SER A 264 44.10 -6.66 -0.81
CA SER A 264 44.33 -7.92 -1.53
C SER A 264 43.35 -9.04 -1.17
N ARG A 265 42.58 -8.89 -0.09
CA ARG A 265 41.57 -9.87 0.35
C ARG A 265 40.18 -9.24 0.36
N PRO A 266 39.15 -9.96 -0.14
CA PRO A 266 37.77 -9.51 0.00
C PRO A 266 37.33 -9.55 1.46
N TYR A 267 36.32 -8.76 1.78
CA TYR A 267 35.58 -8.87 3.03
C TYR A 267 34.26 -9.60 2.77
N SER A 268 34.04 -10.70 3.49
CA SER A 268 32.82 -11.51 3.38
C SER A 268 31.81 -11.12 4.46
N SER A 269 30.53 -11.30 4.17
CA SER A 269 29.42 -11.00 5.09
C SER A 269 28.69 -12.27 5.53
N GLN A 270 27.93 -12.19 6.61
CA GLN A 270 27.08 -13.29 7.09
C GLN A 270 26.00 -13.63 6.05
N SER A 271 25.81 -14.92 5.75
CA SER A 271 24.68 -15.41 4.97
C SER A 271 23.48 -15.76 5.86
N PHE A 272 22.28 -15.75 5.26
CA PHE A 272 21.01 -16.09 5.92
C PHE A 272 20.32 -17.23 5.14
N PRO A 273 20.72 -18.49 5.36
CA PRO A 273 20.06 -19.64 4.75
C PRO A 273 18.55 -19.68 5.07
N VAL A 274 17.72 -19.74 4.03
CA VAL A 274 16.26 -19.84 4.14
C VAL A 274 15.70 -20.70 2.99
N PRO A 275 14.51 -21.30 3.14
CA PRO A 275 13.87 -22.03 2.04
C PRO A 275 13.55 -21.12 0.86
N VAL A 276 13.86 -21.60 -0.35
CA VAL A 276 13.63 -20.85 -1.59
C VAL A 276 12.27 -21.20 -2.18
N LEU A 277 11.40 -20.20 -2.24
CA LEU A 277 10.18 -20.23 -3.02
C LEU A 277 10.41 -19.62 -4.41
N ASN A 278 11.05 -18.44 -4.47
CA ASN A 278 11.28 -17.72 -5.72
C ASN A 278 12.61 -16.94 -5.72
N VAL A 279 13.56 -17.30 -6.56
CA VAL A 279 14.86 -16.59 -6.63
C VAL A 279 14.78 -15.23 -7.35
N LEU A 280 13.69 -14.97 -8.06
CA LEU A 280 13.52 -13.73 -8.82
C LEU A 280 13.36 -12.56 -7.87
N GLY A 281 14.21 -11.54 -8.04
CA GLY A 281 14.18 -10.35 -7.19
C GLY A 281 15.13 -10.37 -5.99
N ALA A 282 15.80 -11.49 -5.71
CA ALA A 282 16.78 -11.57 -4.63
C ALA A 282 17.88 -10.50 -4.75
N GLY A 283 18.35 -10.26 -5.98
CA GLY A 283 19.33 -9.22 -6.28
C GLY A 283 18.80 -7.79 -6.06
N ASP A 284 17.53 -7.55 -6.36
CA ASP A 284 16.91 -6.23 -6.18
C ASP A 284 16.70 -5.94 -4.67
N GLY A 285 16.26 -6.95 -3.90
CA GLY A 285 16.21 -6.89 -2.44
C GLY A 285 17.59 -6.70 -1.82
N PHE A 286 18.61 -7.41 -2.31
CA PHE A 286 20.00 -7.23 -1.92
C PHE A 286 20.46 -5.79 -2.13
N MET A 287 20.18 -5.21 -3.31
CA MET A 287 20.52 -3.82 -3.60
C MET A 287 19.81 -2.85 -2.65
N ALA A 288 18.53 -3.07 -2.32
CA ALA A 288 17.81 -2.24 -1.36
C ALA A 288 18.49 -2.25 0.02
N GLY A 289 18.86 -3.42 0.55
CA GLY A 289 19.55 -3.55 1.83
C GLY A 289 20.95 -2.92 1.81
N LEU A 290 21.70 -3.10 0.73
CA LEU A 290 23.03 -2.50 0.56
C LEU A 290 22.94 -0.97 0.55
N LEU A 291 22.01 -0.41 -0.24
CA LEU A 291 21.79 1.03 -0.31
C LEU A 291 21.38 1.60 1.05
N ARG A 292 20.53 0.89 1.80
CA ARG A 292 20.09 1.30 3.14
C ARG A 292 21.27 1.55 4.07
N GLY A 293 22.19 0.59 4.18
CA GLY A 293 23.37 0.75 5.01
C GLY A 293 24.28 1.87 4.51
N LEU A 294 24.67 1.82 3.23
CA LEU A 294 25.65 2.75 2.67
C LEU A 294 25.16 4.21 2.69
N LEU A 295 23.93 4.49 2.24
CA LEU A 295 23.40 5.86 2.14
C LEU A 295 22.95 6.47 3.47
N LYS A 296 22.89 5.65 4.54
CA LYS A 296 22.78 6.10 5.92
C LYS A 296 24.14 6.30 6.60
N GLY A 297 25.24 6.12 5.87
CA GLY A 297 26.59 6.32 6.37
C GLY A 297 27.09 5.17 7.25
N GLU A 298 26.50 3.98 7.12
CA GLU A 298 26.96 2.80 7.86
C GLU A 298 28.09 2.08 7.13
N SER A 299 28.81 1.22 7.85
CA SER A 299 29.93 0.45 7.30
C SER A 299 29.45 -0.58 6.25
N PHE A 300 30.36 -0.97 5.36
CA PHE A 300 30.11 -2.06 4.41
C PHE A 300 29.66 -3.35 5.10
N ASP A 301 30.18 -3.66 6.29
CA ASP A 301 29.80 -4.83 7.07
C ASP A 301 28.29 -4.86 7.40
N LYS A 302 27.76 -3.74 7.93
CA LYS A 302 26.32 -3.62 8.18
C LYS A 302 25.52 -3.62 6.89
N ALA A 303 25.98 -2.86 5.89
CA ALA A 303 25.30 -2.75 4.60
C ALA A 303 25.17 -4.12 3.90
N MET A 304 26.22 -4.95 3.93
CA MET A 304 26.18 -6.30 3.36
C MET A 304 25.33 -7.26 4.19
N THR A 305 25.31 -7.12 5.52
CA THR A 305 24.37 -7.88 6.37
C THR A 305 22.91 -7.56 6.00
N TYR A 306 22.57 -6.27 5.83
CA TYR A 306 21.25 -5.84 5.36
C TYR A 306 20.96 -6.37 3.95
N ALA A 307 21.93 -6.32 3.05
CA ALA A 307 21.81 -6.82 1.69
C ALA A 307 21.49 -8.33 1.65
N ASN A 308 22.25 -9.15 2.37
CA ASN A 308 22.01 -10.60 2.42
C ASN A 308 20.67 -10.95 3.07
N ALA A 309 20.32 -10.28 4.17
CA ALA A 309 19.06 -10.51 4.87
C ALA A 309 17.83 -10.12 4.02
N CYS A 310 17.89 -8.99 3.30
CA CYS A 310 16.84 -8.61 2.36
C CYS A 310 16.72 -9.63 1.21
N GLY A 311 17.84 -10.03 0.62
CA GLY A 311 17.86 -11.06 -0.43
C GLY A 311 17.25 -12.37 0.04
N ALA A 312 17.57 -12.81 1.26
CA ALA A 312 17.01 -14.00 1.88
C ALA A 312 15.49 -13.89 2.07
N LEU A 313 14.98 -12.79 2.65
CA LEU A 313 13.54 -12.63 2.85
C LEU A 313 12.75 -12.53 1.54
N VAL A 314 13.33 -11.97 0.47
CA VAL A 314 12.65 -11.92 -0.83
C VAL A 314 12.43 -13.33 -1.38
N VAL A 315 13.41 -14.23 -1.24
CA VAL A 315 13.30 -15.56 -1.85
C VAL A 315 12.30 -16.50 -1.18
N THR A 316 11.81 -16.16 0.02
CA THR A 316 10.79 -16.95 0.73
C THR A 316 9.36 -16.64 0.27
N ARG A 317 9.17 -15.66 -0.64
CA ARG A 317 7.86 -15.10 -1.02
C ARG A 317 7.60 -15.15 -2.52
N HIS A 318 6.36 -14.88 -2.91
CA HIS A 318 5.87 -15.11 -4.28
C HIS A 318 6.40 -14.11 -5.33
N GLY A 319 6.39 -12.80 -5.07
CA GLY A 319 6.84 -11.76 -6.01
C GLY A 319 8.11 -11.04 -5.54
N CYS A 320 8.66 -10.12 -6.36
CA CYS A 320 9.84 -9.33 -5.97
C CYS A 320 9.50 -8.10 -5.12
N ALA A 321 9.07 -6.99 -5.72
CA ALA A 321 8.73 -5.75 -5.01
C ALA A 321 7.84 -5.97 -3.76
N PRO A 322 6.72 -6.74 -3.82
CA PRO A 322 5.90 -6.96 -2.63
C PRO A 322 6.63 -7.74 -1.53
N ALA A 323 7.65 -8.56 -1.85
CA ALA A 323 8.36 -9.37 -0.88
C ALA A 323 9.50 -8.65 -0.15
N ILE A 324 10.01 -7.54 -0.70
CA ILE A 324 11.09 -6.78 -0.06
C ILE A 324 10.61 -6.31 1.32
N PRO A 325 11.37 -6.57 2.39
CA PRO A 325 10.92 -6.27 3.75
C PRO A 325 10.86 -4.77 4.03
N PHE A 326 10.07 -4.39 5.03
CA PHE A 326 10.13 -3.06 5.62
C PHE A 326 11.26 -2.97 6.65
N TRP A 327 11.69 -1.76 7.00
CA TRP A 327 12.79 -1.59 7.97
C TRP A 327 12.57 -2.31 9.31
N PRO A 328 11.41 -2.21 9.98
CA PRO A 328 11.18 -2.92 11.25
C PRO A 328 11.24 -4.45 11.09
N GLU A 329 10.70 -4.96 9.98
CA GLU A 329 10.69 -6.37 9.62
C GLU A 329 12.11 -6.90 9.39
N LEU A 330 12.92 -6.20 8.59
CA LEU A 330 14.31 -6.57 8.32
C LEU A 330 15.14 -6.58 9.62
N ASN A 331 14.97 -5.55 10.46
CA ASN A 331 15.70 -5.45 11.72
C ASN A 331 15.31 -6.55 12.70
N TYR A 332 14.01 -6.89 12.77
CA TYR A 332 13.52 -8.01 13.56
C TYR A 332 14.13 -9.35 13.09
N PHE A 333 14.11 -9.61 11.78
CA PHE A 333 14.71 -10.80 11.19
C PHE A 333 16.19 -10.93 11.57
N ILE A 334 17.01 -9.90 11.32
CA ILE A 334 18.45 -9.94 11.59
C ILE A 334 18.74 -10.14 13.08
N SER A 335 18.00 -9.46 13.97
CA SER A 335 18.28 -9.48 15.40
C SER A 335 18.00 -10.82 16.06
N HIS A 336 17.09 -11.63 15.49
CA HIS A 336 16.66 -12.91 16.08
C HIS A 336 17.17 -14.13 15.30
N TYR A 337 17.67 -13.96 14.08
CA TYR A 337 18.08 -15.08 13.21
C TYR A 337 19.15 -15.99 13.84
N ALA A 338 20.08 -15.43 14.61
CA ALA A 338 21.13 -16.22 15.26
C ALA A 338 20.59 -17.18 16.34
N GLU A 339 19.45 -16.84 16.95
CA GLU A 339 18.77 -17.65 17.98
C GLU A 339 17.76 -18.60 17.34
N ASP A 340 17.07 -18.15 16.29
CA ASP A 340 16.06 -18.90 15.55
C ASP A 340 16.23 -18.71 14.03
N PRO A 341 16.90 -19.65 13.34
CA PRO A 341 17.02 -19.61 11.88
C PRO A 341 15.69 -19.71 11.13
N ASP A 342 14.62 -20.19 11.77
CA ASP A 342 13.28 -20.32 11.19
C ASP A 342 12.40 -19.08 11.43
N ILE A 343 12.96 -18.00 12.00
CA ILE A 343 12.26 -16.74 12.26
C ILE A 343 11.62 -16.11 11.00
N TRP A 344 12.11 -16.47 9.81
CA TRP A 344 11.53 -16.08 8.51
C TRP A 344 10.05 -16.51 8.37
N ALA A 345 9.64 -17.57 9.06
CA ALA A 345 8.29 -18.12 9.05
C ALA A 345 7.45 -17.70 10.28
N SER A 346 7.98 -16.85 11.16
CA SER A 346 7.29 -16.46 12.39
C SER A 346 6.06 -15.58 12.13
N ASP A 347 5.00 -15.78 12.92
CA ASP A 347 3.79 -14.94 12.88
C ASP A 347 4.10 -13.46 13.11
N GLU A 348 5.09 -13.16 13.94
CA GLU A 348 5.47 -11.77 14.25
C GLU A 348 6.11 -11.09 13.03
N LEU A 349 7.03 -11.78 12.34
CA LEU A 349 7.60 -11.25 11.10
C LEU A 349 6.52 -11.06 10.02
N ALA A 350 5.56 -11.99 9.92
CA ALA A 350 4.42 -11.87 9.02
C ALA A 350 3.53 -10.66 9.36
N LYS A 351 3.24 -10.41 10.64
CA LYS A 351 2.49 -9.23 11.09
C LYS A 351 3.23 -7.93 10.79
N LEU A 352 4.54 -7.88 11.02
CA LEU A 352 5.36 -6.72 10.67
C LEU A 352 5.24 -6.43 9.17
N HIS A 353 5.36 -7.44 8.31
CA HIS A 353 5.18 -7.26 6.87
C HIS A 353 3.77 -6.77 6.50
N GLN A 354 2.73 -7.38 7.10
CA GLN A 354 1.33 -7.04 6.84
C GLN A 354 0.98 -5.61 7.27
N SER A 355 1.53 -5.14 8.39
CA SER A 355 1.25 -3.80 8.94
C SER A 355 1.63 -2.64 8.02
N PHE A 356 2.52 -2.87 7.05
CA PHE A 356 2.96 -1.88 6.06
C PHE A 356 2.50 -2.17 4.63
N THR A 357 2.09 -3.41 4.33
CA THR A 357 1.54 -3.80 3.01
C THR A 357 0.02 -3.68 2.94
N SER A 358 -0.67 -3.55 4.07
CA SER A 358 -2.08 -3.19 4.14
C SER A 358 -2.27 -1.72 3.73
N SER A 359 -2.16 -1.47 2.42
CA SER A 359 -2.65 -0.23 1.84
C SER A 359 -4.14 -0.10 2.16
N SER A 360 -4.47 0.87 3.00
CA SER A 360 -5.82 1.21 3.47
C SER A 360 -6.59 0.02 4.03
N GLU A 361 -6.51 -0.23 5.35
CA GLU A 361 -7.62 -0.91 6.01
C GLU A 361 -8.86 -0.02 5.89
N THR A 362 -9.59 -0.20 4.79
CA THR A 362 -10.95 0.30 4.67
C THR A 362 -11.76 -0.29 5.82
N LEU A 363 -11.56 -1.56 6.17
CA LEU A 363 -12.16 -2.20 7.33
C LEU A 363 -11.18 -2.28 8.51
N LEU A 364 -11.40 -1.45 9.52
CA LEU A 364 -10.66 -1.46 10.78
C LEU A 364 -11.30 -2.47 11.74
N LYS A 365 -10.53 -3.49 12.11
CA LYS A 365 -10.97 -4.59 13.00
C LYS A 365 -10.80 -4.22 14.48
N GLN A 366 -11.82 -4.51 15.30
CA GLN A 366 -11.76 -4.30 16.77
C GLN A 366 -12.33 -5.49 17.56
N PRO A 367 -11.77 -6.71 17.41
CA PRO A 367 -12.36 -7.93 17.97
C PRO A 367 -12.40 -7.97 19.51
N GLN A 368 -11.53 -7.19 20.17
CA GLN A 368 -11.48 -7.09 21.64
C GLN A 368 -12.35 -5.94 22.19
N GLY A 369 -13.02 -5.19 21.33
CA GLY A 369 -13.77 -3.98 21.69
C GLY A 369 -12.88 -2.84 22.19
N PHE A 370 -13.46 -1.96 23.00
CA PHE A 370 -12.85 -0.70 23.41
C PHE A 370 -12.52 -0.68 24.90
N LYS A 371 -11.40 -0.04 25.26
CA LYS A 371 -10.97 0.13 26.66
C LYS A 371 -11.76 1.26 27.33
N ASP A 372 -11.68 1.36 28.66
CA ASP A 372 -12.19 2.54 29.37
C ASP A 372 -11.43 3.80 28.91
N GLY A 373 -12.14 4.92 28.76
CA GLY A 373 -11.64 6.18 28.21
C GLY A 373 -11.96 6.38 26.73
N LEU A 374 -11.26 7.33 26.11
CA LEU A 374 -11.42 7.68 24.69
C LEU A 374 -10.57 6.75 23.82
N ASN A 375 -11.21 6.02 22.91
CA ASN A 375 -10.56 5.12 21.95
C ASN A 375 -10.73 5.72 20.55
N ARG A 376 -9.68 6.33 20.02
CA ARG A 376 -9.67 6.86 18.65
C ARG A 376 -9.63 5.70 17.65
N ILE A 377 -10.66 5.61 16.81
CA ILE A 377 -10.83 4.56 15.78
C ILE A 377 -10.38 5.09 14.44
N VAL A 378 -10.87 6.27 14.03
CA VAL A 378 -10.46 6.96 12.81
C VAL A 378 -9.90 8.32 13.18
N ASP A 379 -8.71 8.62 12.70
CA ASP A 379 -7.99 9.89 12.90
C ASP A 379 -7.91 10.62 11.56
N MET A 380 -8.51 11.81 11.47
CA MET A 380 -8.59 12.57 10.22
C MET A 380 -7.21 13.02 9.69
N GLN A 381 -6.19 13.10 10.54
CA GLN A 381 -4.83 13.51 10.15
C GLN A 381 -3.95 12.32 9.76
N LYS A 382 -4.29 11.11 10.22
CA LYS A 382 -3.49 9.89 10.00
C LYS A 382 -4.15 8.88 9.08
N SER A 383 -5.44 9.00 8.82
CA SER A 383 -6.14 8.05 7.96
C SER A 383 -5.62 8.12 6.52
N THR A 384 -5.35 6.96 5.95
CA THR A 384 -4.95 6.80 4.54
C THR A 384 -6.12 7.07 3.58
N LEU A 385 -7.35 6.97 4.07
CA LEU A 385 -8.57 7.44 3.39
C LEU A 385 -8.93 8.78 4.02
N THR A 386 -8.77 9.87 3.27
CA THR A 386 -9.09 11.23 3.73
C THR A 386 -10.60 11.43 3.89
N THR A 387 -11.15 10.95 5.01
CA THR A 387 -12.57 11.12 5.35
C THR A 387 -12.87 12.53 5.86
N GLY A 388 -11.86 13.24 6.38
CA GLY A 388 -12.00 14.53 7.04
C GLY A 388 -12.79 14.44 8.36
N MET A 389 -12.90 13.23 8.92
CA MET A 389 -13.65 12.96 10.13
C MET A 389 -12.82 12.18 11.14
N ASN A 390 -12.96 12.58 12.38
CA ASN A 390 -12.45 11.91 13.56
C ASN A 390 -13.59 11.03 14.11
N PHE A 391 -13.29 9.78 14.49
CA PHE A 391 -14.28 8.87 15.06
C PHE A 391 -13.70 8.11 16.24
N SER A 392 -14.44 8.09 17.37
CA SER A 392 -14.00 7.45 18.61
C SER A 392 -15.13 6.73 19.34
N SER A 393 -14.76 5.67 20.06
CA SER A 393 -15.59 5.11 21.15
C SER A 393 -15.12 5.68 22.48
N LEU A 394 -16.01 6.40 23.18
CA LEU A 394 -15.80 6.90 24.52
C LEU A 394 -16.51 5.99 25.53
N ARG A 395 -15.75 5.30 26.37
CA ARG A 395 -16.28 4.48 27.46
C ARG A 395 -16.01 5.14 28.80
N LEU A 396 -17.07 5.42 29.56
CA LEU A 396 -16.96 6.02 30.88
C LEU A 396 -17.54 5.09 31.93
N LYS A 397 -16.93 5.11 33.11
CA LYS A 397 -17.45 4.52 34.34
C LYS A 397 -18.35 5.50 35.06
N SER A 398 -19.31 4.98 35.82
CA SER A 398 -20.17 5.81 36.67
C SER A 398 -19.33 6.78 37.53
N GLY A 399 -19.74 8.06 37.55
CA GLY A 399 -19.07 9.15 38.25
C GLY A 399 -17.94 9.83 37.48
N GLN A 400 -17.60 9.36 36.26
CA GLN A 400 -16.60 10.02 35.42
C GLN A 400 -17.22 11.14 34.57
N THR A 401 -16.44 12.20 34.36
CA THR A 401 -16.76 13.32 33.48
C THR A 401 -15.80 13.33 32.30
N PHE A 402 -16.31 13.65 31.10
CA PHE A 402 -15.50 13.86 29.91
C PHE A 402 -15.84 15.20 29.25
N HIS A 403 -14.81 16.00 28.96
CA HIS A 403 -14.95 17.27 28.25
C HIS A 403 -14.70 17.06 26.76
N PHE A 404 -15.62 17.51 25.91
CA PHE A 404 -15.48 17.41 24.46
C PHE A 404 -14.50 18.46 23.92
N ASP A 405 -13.83 18.13 22.81
CA ASP A 405 -12.89 19.03 22.17
C ASP A 405 -13.64 20.19 21.49
N THR A 406 -13.38 21.41 21.95
CA THR A 406 -14.00 22.61 21.40
C THR A 406 -13.46 23.00 20.02
N HIS A 407 -12.41 22.35 19.52
CA HIS A 407 -11.86 22.67 18.20
C HIS A 407 -12.77 22.21 17.06
N TYR A 408 -13.59 21.17 17.29
CA TYR A 408 -14.37 20.51 16.24
C TYR A 408 -15.87 20.77 16.40
N GLU A 409 -16.59 20.75 15.27
CA GLU A 409 -17.99 20.36 15.28
C GLU A 409 -18.06 18.88 15.66
N PHE A 410 -18.97 18.50 16.55
CA PHE A 410 -19.09 17.10 16.98
C PHE A 410 -20.52 16.64 17.20
N ALA A 411 -20.75 15.35 16.93
CA ALA A 411 -21.94 14.61 17.33
C ALA A 411 -21.56 13.49 18.32
N ALA A 412 -22.14 13.53 19.51
CA ALA A 412 -21.95 12.55 20.58
C ALA A 412 -23.23 11.71 20.72
N LEU A 413 -23.20 10.50 20.16
CA LEU A 413 -24.32 9.54 20.19
C LEU A 413 -24.19 8.60 21.39
N LEU A 414 -25.19 8.61 22.27
CA LEU A 414 -25.27 7.65 23.37
C LEU A 414 -25.65 6.26 22.82
N MET A 415 -24.77 5.28 22.97
CA MET A 415 -25.03 3.88 22.60
C MET A 415 -25.72 3.15 23.74
N THR A 416 -25.14 3.21 24.94
CA THR A 416 -25.67 2.60 26.15
C THR A 416 -25.30 3.42 27.39
N GLY A 417 -26.10 3.30 28.45
CA GLY A 417 -25.88 3.92 29.75
C GLY A 417 -26.79 5.13 30.02
N ARG A 418 -26.59 5.75 31.18
CA ARG A 418 -27.29 6.95 31.64
C ARG A 418 -26.28 8.06 31.90
N VAL A 419 -26.52 9.23 31.33
CA VAL A 419 -25.59 10.37 31.35
C VAL A 419 -26.31 11.69 31.51
N ILE A 420 -25.57 12.72 31.90
CA ILE A 420 -26.01 14.11 31.83
C ILE A 420 -25.08 14.86 30.88
N PHE A 421 -25.64 15.42 29.80
CA PHE A 421 -24.93 16.31 28.89
C PHE A 421 -25.06 17.76 29.36
N HIS A 422 -23.94 18.47 29.39
CA HIS A 422 -23.87 19.91 29.71
C HIS A 422 -23.31 20.67 28.50
N TYR A 423 -24.04 21.68 28.04
CA TYR A 423 -23.67 22.48 26.85
C TYR A 423 -24.39 23.83 26.89
N GLN A 424 -23.70 24.94 26.57
CA GLN A 424 -24.30 26.29 26.55
C GLN A 424 -25.18 26.66 27.77
N SER A 425 -24.76 26.29 28.98
CA SER A 425 -25.53 26.47 30.23
C SER A 425 -26.85 25.67 30.31
N LEU A 426 -27.12 24.82 29.33
CA LEU A 426 -28.19 23.83 29.34
C LEU A 426 -27.67 22.51 29.91
N THR A 427 -28.60 21.69 30.35
CA THR A 427 -28.33 20.35 30.86
C THR A 427 -29.43 19.42 30.38
N LYS A 428 -29.04 18.24 29.87
CA LYS A 428 -29.97 17.22 29.39
C LYS A 428 -29.54 15.86 29.91
N GLU A 429 -30.40 15.26 30.72
CA GLU A 429 -30.26 13.87 31.12
C GLU A 429 -30.74 12.95 29.98
N ALA A 430 -30.01 11.86 29.75
CA ALA A 430 -30.27 10.90 28.69
C ALA A 430 -29.97 9.47 29.16
N GLU A 431 -30.81 8.52 28.79
CA GLU A 431 -30.64 7.10 29.09
C GLU A 431 -30.96 6.26 27.86
N ARG A 432 -30.04 5.36 27.49
CA ARG A 432 -30.25 4.37 26.43
C ARG A 432 -29.74 3.02 26.92
N THR A 433 -30.57 1.99 26.84
CA THR A 433 -30.23 0.63 27.28
C THR A 433 -30.08 -0.33 26.11
N ASP A 434 -30.75 -0.06 24.99
CA ASP A 434 -30.70 -0.89 23.80
C ASP A 434 -30.80 -0.05 22.51
N TYR A 435 -29.71 0.00 21.76
CA TYR A 435 -29.63 0.73 20.50
C TYR A 435 -30.36 0.05 19.34
N PHE A 436 -30.73 -1.24 19.45
CA PHE A 436 -31.58 -1.89 18.44
C PHE A 436 -33.02 -1.40 18.52
N SER A 437 -33.62 -1.36 19.71
CA SER A 437 -35.03 -0.98 19.88
C SER A 437 -35.26 0.51 20.09
N GLN A 438 -34.35 1.22 20.78
CA GLN A 438 -34.53 2.64 21.12
C GLN A 438 -33.94 3.57 20.05
N LEU A 439 -34.59 4.72 19.87
CA LEU A 439 -34.15 5.78 18.96
C LEU A 439 -32.82 6.42 19.42
N PRO A 440 -32.03 6.98 18.49
CA PRO A 440 -30.78 7.66 18.82
C PRO A 440 -30.98 8.86 19.75
N LEU A 441 -30.06 9.03 20.69
CA LEU A 441 -29.92 10.20 21.55
C LEU A 441 -28.57 10.85 21.26
N VAL A 442 -28.56 12.05 20.67
CA VAL A 442 -27.34 12.68 20.14
C VAL A 442 -27.22 14.13 20.59
N LEU A 443 -26.12 14.47 21.26
CA LEU A 443 -25.73 15.87 21.40
C LEU A 443 -24.91 16.30 20.17
N HIS A 444 -25.34 17.36 19.49
CA HIS A 444 -24.63 17.94 18.35
C HIS A 444 -24.25 19.39 18.64
N CYS A 445 -22.96 19.73 18.58
CA CYS A 445 -22.43 21.06 18.87
C CYS A 445 -21.52 21.58 17.75
N PRO A 446 -21.50 22.90 17.46
CA PRO A 446 -20.50 23.49 16.58
C PRO A 446 -19.14 23.55 17.28
N ALA A 447 -18.09 23.82 16.50
CA ALA A 447 -16.80 24.24 17.03
C ALA A 447 -16.95 25.47 17.95
N GLY A 448 -16.09 25.55 18.95
CA GLY A 448 -16.02 26.61 19.94
C GLY A 448 -17.04 26.49 21.09
N THR A 449 -17.92 25.49 21.11
CA THR A 449 -18.91 25.31 22.19
C THR A 449 -18.36 24.44 23.32
N PRO A 450 -18.17 24.98 24.55
CA PRO A 450 -17.81 24.17 25.71
C PRO A 450 -18.96 23.21 26.05
N ALA A 451 -18.64 21.91 26.05
CA ALA A 451 -19.57 20.86 26.42
C ALA A 451 -18.85 19.73 27.17
N HIS A 452 -19.56 19.07 28.07
CA HIS A 452 -19.09 17.87 28.76
C HIS A 452 -20.23 16.90 29.04
N VAL A 453 -19.87 15.67 29.40
CA VAL A 453 -20.81 14.62 29.79
C VAL A 453 -20.40 14.02 31.12
N ASP A 454 -21.36 13.90 32.03
CA ASP A 454 -21.23 13.21 33.30
C ASP A 454 -21.90 11.84 33.21
N ALA A 455 -21.15 10.77 33.50
CA ALA A 455 -21.64 9.41 33.47
C ALA A 455 -22.37 9.07 34.77
N LEU A 456 -23.68 8.85 34.72
CA LEU A 456 -24.46 8.37 35.88
C LEU A 456 -24.36 6.84 36.04
N SER A 457 -24.15 6.12 34.94
CA SER A 457 -23.81 4.70 34.91
C SER A 457 -22.56 4.47 34.05
N ASP A 458 -22.06 3.24 34.01
CA ASP A 458 -21.17 2.83 32.93
C ASP A 458 -21.87 3.10 31.58
N CYS A 459 -21.18 3.74 30.65
CA CYS A 459 -21.76 4.15 29.37
C CYS A 459 -20.77 4.05 28.21
N GLU A 460 -21.31 3.95 26.99
CA GLU A 460 -20.56 4.05 25.74
C GLU A 460 -21.18 5.15 24.86
N ILE A 461 -20.34 6.07 24.39
CA ILE A 461 -20.72 7.17 23.51
C ILE A 461 -19.88 7.07 22.24
N MET A 462 -20.51 7.10 21.07
CA MET A 462 -19.83 7.25 19.79
C MET A 462 -19.64 8.74 19.50
N LEU A 463 -18.38 9.17 19.38
CA LEU A 463 -18.01 10.56 19.15
C LEU A 463 -17.52 10.73 17.70
N ILE A 464 -18.23 11.57 16.95
CA ILE A 464 -17.93 11.92 15.56
C ILE A 464 -17.54 13.40 15.54
N GLU A 465 -16.38 13.73 14.98
CA GLU A 465 -15.82 15.09 14.99
C GLU A 465 -15.35 15.50 13.59
N THR A 466 -15.56 16.76 13.23
CA THR A 466 -15.04 17.33 11.98
C THR A 466 -14.74 18.82 12.12
N GLU A 467 -13.91 19.35 11.23
CA GLU A 467 -13.70 20.79 11.11
C GLU A 467 -14.91 21.46 10.46
N ASN A 468 -15.40 22.52 11.09
CA ASN A 468 -16.43 23.40 10.55
C ASN A 468 -16.26 24.82 11.12
N GLU A 469 -16.20 25.81 10.23
CA GLU A 469 -16.06 27.22 10.58
C GLU A 469 -17.41 27.90 10.85
N GLN A 470 -18.53 27.23 10.53
CA GLN A 470 -19.86 27.79 10.72
C GLN A 470 -20.27 27.78 12.18
N SER A 471 -20.83 28.90 12.64
CA SER A 471 -21.42 29.04 13.97
C SER A 471 -22.92 28.74 13.91
N PHE A 472 -23.41 27.87 14.80
CA PHE A 472 -24.83 27.52 14.91
C PHE A 472 -25.18 27.07 16.33
N ALA A 473 -26.47 26.96 16.68
CA ALA A 473 -26.86 26.53 18.02
C ALA A 473 -26.64 25.01 18.22
N PRO A 474 -26.12 24.56 19.37
CA PRO A 474 -26.09 23.15 19.72
C PRO A 474 -27.51 22.63 19.90
N VAL A 475 -27.71 21.36 19.57
CA VAL A 475 -29.01 20.70 19.66
C VAL A 475 -28.82 19.32 20.25
N PHE A 476 -29.67 18.96 21.19
CA PHE A 476 -29.84 17.59 21.62
C PHE A 476 -30.98 16.95 20.83
N PHE A 477 -30.67 15.87 20.12
CA PHE A 477 -31.62 15.09 19.35
C PHE A 477 -32.17 13.94 20.17
N ASP A 478 -33.50 13.87 20.21
CA ASP A 478 -34.30 12.78 20.76
C ASP A 478 -35.50 12.50 19.85
N GLU A 479 -36.42 11.64 20.29
CA GLU A 479 -37.59 11.25 19.48
C GLU A 479 -38.43 12.42 18.96
N SER A 480 -38.37 13.60 19.59
CA SER A 480 -39.19 14.76 19.22
C SER A 480 -38.67 15.53 18.01
N ASN A 481 -37.40 15.35 17.62
CA ASN A 481 -36.74 16.18 16.61
C ASN A 481 -35.78 15.43 15.67
N LEU A 482 -35.81 14.10 15.63
CA LEU A 482 -35.13 13.32 14.59
C LEU A 482 -35.66 13.69 13.20
N LEU A 483 -34.77 13.65 12.20
CA LEU A 483 -35.14 13.98 10.84
C LEU A 483 -36.05 12.92 10.19
N GLU A 484 -35.74 11.64 10.37
CA GLU A 484 -36.41 10.55 9.65
C GLU A 484 -36.35 9.23 10.43
N CYS A 485 -37.44 8.46 10.42
CA CYS A 485 -37.49 7.10 10.94
C CYS A 485 -38.29 6.21 9.96
N ASP A 486 -37.57 5.63 9.01
CA ASP A 486 -38.12 5.04 7.79
C ASP A 486 -37.97 3.52 7.72
N HIS A 487 -39.02 2.85 7.24
CA HIS A 487 -39.00 1.41 6.94
C HIS A 487 -38.69 1.17 5.45
N ARG A 488 -37.39 1.17 5.08
CA ARG A 488 -36.96 1.04 3.69
C ARG A 488 -36.96 -0.41 3.22
N GLY A 489 -37.49 -0.68 2.03
CA GLY A 489 -37.56 -2.01 1.42
C GLY A 489 -38.67 -2.93 1.95
N LYS A 490 -39.51 -2.46 2.88
CA LYS A 490 -40.64 -3.22 3.41
C LYS A 490 -41.66 -3.51 2.30
N GLY A 491 -42.04 -4.78 2.15
CA GLY A 491 -42.98 -5.24 1.13
C GLY A 491 -42.38 -5.38 -0.28
N LEU A 492 -41.10 -5.02 -0.48
CA LEU A 492 -40.38 -5.16 -1.75
C LEU A 492 -39.42 -6.35 -1.68
N LEU A 493 -39.16 -7.00 -2.83
CA LEU A 493 -38.23 -8.15 -2.93
C LEU A 493 -38.42 -9.20 -1.81
N ASP A 494 -39.65 -9.54 -1.45
CA ASP A 494 -39.97 -10.46 -0.34
C ASP A 494 -39.28 -10.07 0.99
N ASN A 495 -39.14 -8.76 1.23
CA ASN A 495 -38.47 -8.14 2.38
C ASN A 495 -36.97 -8.42 2.48
N THR A 496 -36.31 -8.94 1.44
CA THR A 496 -34.85 -9.21 1.47
C THR A 496 -34.00 -7.96 1.63
N SER A 497 -34.52 -6.77 1.33
CA SER A 497 -33.88 -5.48 1.58
C SER A 497 -34.60 -4.65 2.64
N TYR A 498 -35.44 -5.26 3.48
CA TYR A 498 -36.18 -4.52 4.51
C TYR A 498 -35.28 -4.20 5.71
N ARG A 499 -35.08 -2.90 5.99
CA ARG A 499 -34.38 -2.35 7.16
C ARG A 499 -35.13 -1.14 7.75
N MET A 500 -34.72 -0.73 8.95
CA MET A 500 -35.12 0.56 9.54
C MET A 500 -33.96 1.55 9.40
N VAL A 501 -34.24 2.75 8.90
CA VAL A 501 -33.25 3.84 8.78
C VAL A 501 -33.68 4.99 9.68
N ARG A 502 -32.82 5.39 10.60
CA ARG A 502 -33.07 6.46 11.58
C ARG A 502 -32.07 7.58 11.32
N THR A 503 -32.46 8.59 10.55
CA THR A 503 -31.59 9.73 10.27
C THR A 503 -31.76 10.75 11.38
N VAL A 504 -30.65 11.10 12.06
CA VAL A 504 -30.66 12.08 13.14
C VAL A 504 -30.74 13.48 12.55
N PHE A 505 -29.76 13.83 11.71
CA PHE A 505 -29.72 15.10 11.02
C PHE A 505 -28.94 15.05 9.70
N ASP A 506 -29.30 15.97 8.82
CA ASP A 506 -28.58 16.35 7.59
C ASP A 506 -28.88 17.82 7.27
N LYS A 507 -28.56 18.31 6.06
CA LYS A 507 -28.84 19.70 5.66
C LYS A 507 -30.31 20.14 5.77
N ARG A 508 -31.29 19.23 5.83
CA ARG A 508 -32.72 19.54 5.95
C ARG A 508 -33.09 20.10 7.32
N ASN A 509 -32.49 19.62 8.41
CA ASN A 509 -32.72 20.13 9.77
C ASN A 509 -31.46 20.72 10.43
N ARG A 510 -30.29 20.59 9.79
CA ARG A 510 -28.99 21.17 10.18
C ARG A 510 -28.23 21.70 8.96
N PRO A 511 -28.75 22.73 8.25
CA PRO A 511 -28.14 23.27 7.05
C PRO A 511 -26.70 23.79 7.24
N GLU A 512 -26.30 24.11 8.47
CA GLU A 512 -25.00 24.65 8.83
C GLU A 512 -23.93 23.56 9.09
N SER A 513 -24.37 22.33 9.31
CA SER A 513 -23.50 21.22 9.72
C SER A 513 -22.63 20.70 8.57
N ASN A 514 -21.41 20.27 8.86
CA ASN A 514 -20.60 19.49 7.94
C ASN A 514 -20.83 17.98 8.07
N LEU A 515 -21.67 17.55 9.02
CA LEU A 515 -21.97 16.15 9.29
C LEU A 515 -23.37 15.77 8.81
N VAL A 516 -23.49 14.52 8.39
CA VAL A 516 -24.74 13.76 8.32
C VAL A 516 -24.59 12.59 9.27
N VAL A 517 -25.59 12.32 10.11
CA VAL A 517 -25.51 11.22 11.09
C VAL A 517 -26.82 10.45 11.11
N GLY A 518 -26.72 9.11 11.11
CA GLY A 518 -27.87 8.24 11.27
C GLY A 518 -27.49 6.82 11.71
N GLU A 519 -28.53 6.03 11.95
CA GLU A 519 -28.41 4.61 12.28
C GLU A 519 -29.24 3.76 11.31
N ILE A 520 -28.84 2.51 11.10
CA ILE A 520 -29.61 1.52 10.34
C ILE A 520 -29.71 0.25 11.17
N ILE A 521 -30.93 -0.31 11.25
CA ILE A 521 -31.18 -1.66 11.76
C ILE A 521 -31.50 -2.57 10.59
N THR A 522 -30.57 -3.45 10.26
CA THR A 522 -30.73 -4.49 9.23
C THR A 522 -31.14 -5.78 9.93
N PHE A 523 -32.32 -6.31 9.60
CA PHE A 523 -32.78 -7.57 10.19
C PHE A 523 -32.02 -8.76 9.59
N GLN A 524 -31.98 -9.85 10.35
CA GLN A 524 -31.27 -11.08 10.01
C GLN A 524 -31.51 -11.58 8.57
N GLY A 525 -30.43 -11.95 7.89
CA GLY A 525 -30.44 -12.43 6.51
C GLY A 525 -30.80 -11.39 5.44
N ARG A 526 -30.85 -10.10 5.78
CA ARG A 526 -31.27 -9.04 4.84
C ARG A 526 -30.13 -8.13 4.40
N TRP A 527 -30.39 -7.48 3.28
CA TRP A 527 -29.54 -6.47 2.67
C TRP A 527 -29.85 -5.07 3.18
N SER A 528 -28.79 -4.28 3.33
CA SER A 528 -28.83 -2.85 3.54
C SER A 528 -27.93 -2.14 2.54
N SER A 529 -28.12 -0.82 2.43
CA SER A 529 -27.58 0.00 1.34
C SER A 529 -27.91 -0.54 -0.07
N TYR A 530 -29.04 -1.25 -0.19
CA TYR A 530 -29.53 -1.88 -1.42
C TYR A 530 -30.80 -1.18 -1.97
N PRO A 531 -30.93 -0.99 -3.31
CA PRO A 531 -29.95 -1.33 -4.35
C PRO A 531 -28.62 -0.58 -4.17
N PRO A 532 -27.51 -1.12 -4.68
CA PRO A 532 -26.19 -0.52 -4.52
C PRO A 532 -26.21 0.90 -5.06
N HIS A 533 -25.48 1.78 -4.39
CA HIS A 533 -25.45 3.19 -4.70
C HIS A 533 -24.09 3.78 -4.38
N VAL A 534 -23.84 4.97 -4.92
CA VAL A 534 -22.59 5.71 -4.77
C VAL A 534 -22.89 7.18 -4.49
N HIS A 535 -21.95 7.85 -3.86
CA HIS A 535 -21.91 9.30 -3.70
C HIS A 535 -20.47 9.78 -3.60
N PRO A 536 -20.19 11.06 -3.89
CA PRO A 536 -18.82 11.56 -3.91
C PRO A 536 -18.23 11.84 -2.52
N GLN A 537 -19.06 11.93 -1.48
CA GLN A 537 -18.60 12.20 -0.13
C GLN A 537 -18.03 10.93 0.54
N PRO A 538 -17.01 11.07 1.41
CA PRO A 538 -16.56 9.97 2.24
C PRO A 538 -17.62 9.61 3.29
N GLU A 539 -17.74 8.32 3.59
CA GLU A 539 -18.68 7.79 4.57
C GLU A 539 -17.98 6.78 5.48
N ILE A 540 -18.42 6.71 6.73
CA ILE A 540 -17.95 5.72 7.69
C ILE A 540 -19.13 4.96 8.25
N TYR A 541 -19.01 3.63 8.25
CA TYR A 541 -19.92 2.70 8.92
C TYR A 541 -19.25 2.09 10.14
N HIS A 542 -19.97 2.04 11.25
CA HIS A 542 -19.56 1.35 12.46
C HIS A 542 -20.60 0.32 12.88
N TYR A 543 -20.16 -0.91 13.15
CA TYR A 543 -21.05 -2.05 13.24
C TYR A 543 -21.21 -2.61 14.66
N ARG A 544 -22.44 -2.98 14.98
CA ARG A 544 -22.79 -3.87 16.09
C ARG A 544 -23.71 -4.98 15.57
N PHE A 545 -23.70 -6.11 16.26
CA PHE A 545 -24.58 -7.23 15.97
C PHE A 545 -25.38 -7.57 17.22
N SER A 546 -26.57 -8.15 17.03
CA SER A 546 -27.42 -8.60 18.13
C SER A 546 -26.74 -9.62 19.03
N GLU A 547 -25.76 -10.35 18.49
CA GLU A 547 -24.89 -11.26 19.21
C GLU A 547 -23.42 -10.99 18.83
N PRO A 548 -22.44 -11.12 19.74
CA PRO A 548 -21.03 -10.81 19.46
C PRO A 548 -20.41 -11.61 18.32
N GLN A 549 -20.86 -12.85 18.09
CA GLN A 549 -20.43 -13.72 16.98
C GLN A 549 -21.13 -13.44 15.65
N GLY A 550 -22.06 -12.48 15.62
CA GLY A 550 -22.74 -12.05 14.41
C GLY A 550 -21.76 -11.48 13.40
N PHE A 551 -22.07 -11.68 12.12
CA PHE A 551 -21.24 -11.19 11.02
C PHE A 551 -22.11 -10.80 9.82
N ALA A 552 -21.54 -9.99 8.93
CA ALA A 552 -22.12 -9.59 7.66
C ALA A 552 -21.07 -9.70 6.55
N PHE A 553 -21.54 -9.66 5.30
CA PHE A 553 -20.68 -9.47 4.14
C PHE A 553 -21.04 -8.16 3.44
N GLY A 554 -20.03 -7.36 3.11
CA GLY A 554 -20.20 -6.06 2.45
C GLY A 554 -19.35 -5.91 1.20
N GLU A 555 -19.80 -5.06 0.28
CA GLU A 555 -19.05 -4.64 -0.89
C GLU A 555 -17.85 -3.76 -0.51
N ASN A 556 -16.69 -4.03 -1.12
CA ASN A 556 -15.54 -3.14 -1.16
C ASN A 556 -15.04 -3.05 -2.60
N GLY A 557 -15.83 -2.38 -3.44
CA GLY A 557 -15.60 -2.40 -4.89
C GLY A 557 -15.87 -3.79 -5.46
N ARG A 558 -14.84 -4.48 -5.95
CA ARG A 558 -14.95 -5.87 -6.44
C ARG A 558 -14.67 -6.93 -5.37
N GLU A 559 -14.15 -6.52 -4.22
CA GLU A 559 -13.82 -7.40 -3.11
C GLU A 559 -15.01 -7.51 -2.13
N VAL A 560 -15.01 -8.57 -1.32
CA VAL A 560 -16.01 -8.79 -0.26
C VAL A 560 -15.34 -8.64 1.10
N LEU A 561 -15.94 -7.81 1.96
CA LEU A 561 -15.55 -7.65 3.36
C LEU A 561 -16.34 -8.61 4.22
N ARG A 562 -15.66 -9.33 5.11
CA ARG A 562 -16.32 -9.98 6.26
C ARG A 562 -16.34 -9.00 7.42
N ILE A 563 -17.53 -8.47 7.73
CA ILE A 563 -17.77 -7.47 8.76
C ILE A 563 -18.21 -8.18 10.04
N GLU A 564 -17.60 -7.81 11.16
CA GLU A 564 -17.81 -8.42 12.48
C GLU A 564 -18.09 -7.34 13.54
N HIS A 565 -18.40 -7.78 14.76
CA HIS A 565 -18.75 -6.89 15.86
C HIS A 565 -17.63 -5.89 16.17
N ASN A 566 -17.99 -4.61 16.34
CA ASN A 566 -17.09 -3.46 16.55
C ASN A 566 -16.27 -3.00 15.35
N ASP A 567 -16.39 -3.63 14.18
CA ASP A 567 -15.66 -3.20 13.00
C ASP A 567 -16.08 -1.80 12.55
N THR A 568 -15.16 -1.11 11.88
CA THR A 568 -15.40 0.20 11.28
C THR A 568 -14.97 0.18 9.82
N PHE A 569 -15.89 0.45 8.91
CA PHE A 569 -15.63 0.50 7.47
C PHE A 569 -15.60 1.95 6.98
N GLN A 570 -14.46 2.36 6.45
CA GLN A 570 -14.22 3.62 5.77
C GLN A 570 -14.48 3.42 4.27
N ILE A 571 -15.51 4.09 3.75
CA ILE A 571 -15.97 3.98 2.37
C ILE A 571 -15.37 5.12 1.55
N ALA A 572 -14.69 4.77 0.45
CA ALA A 572 -14.04 5.74 -0.43
C ALA A 572 -15.05 6.47 -1.34
N GLU A 573 -14.65 7.62 -1.87
CA GLU A 573 -15.43 8.39 -2.84
C GLU A 573 -15.85 7.53 -4.04
N GLY A 574 -17.14 7.58 -4.40
CA GLY A 574 -17.66 6.89 -5.58
C GLY A 574 -17.77 5.36 -5.45
N GLN A 575 -17.61 4.81 -4.24
CA GLN A 575 -17.63 3.38 -3.98
C GLN A 575 -19.03 2.88 -3.58
N SER A 576 -19.45 1.73 -4.13
CA SER A 576 -20.64 1.04 -3.66
C SER A 576 -20.35 0.23 -2.39
N HIS A 577 -21.32 0.18 -1.49
CA HIS A 577 -21.14 -0.32 -0.13
C HIS A 577 -22.38 -1.06 0.38
N ALA A 578 -23.07 -1.80 -0.51
CA ALA A 578 -24.16 -2.66 -0.11
C ALA A 578 -23.64 -3.81 0.78
N HIS A 579 -24.45 -4.24 1.74
CA HIS A 579 -24.04 -5.31 2.65
C HIS A 579 -25.23 -6.15 3.11
N CYS A 580 -24.96 -7.41 3.43
CA CYS A 580 -25.93 -8.40 3.84
C CYS A 580 -25.53 -8.99 5.20
N THR A 581 -26.43 -8.92 6.17
CA THR A 581 -26.20 -9.57 7.47
C THR A 581 -26.44 -11.07 7.38
N ALA A 582 -25.66 -11.86 8.12
CA ALA A 582 -25.84 -13.29 8.17
C ALA A 582 -27.24 -13.67 8.70
N PRO A 583 -27.79 -14.83 8.30
CA PRO A 583 -28.99 -15.37 8.92
C PRO A 583 -28.82 -15.51 10.44
N GLY A 584 -29.87 -15.20 11.20
CA GLY A 584 -29.88 -15.28 12.67
C GLY A 584 -29.40 -14.03 13.41
N TYR A 585 -28.71 -13.08 12.75
CA TYR A 585 -28.13 -11.90 13.41
C TYR A 585 -28.69 -10.60 12.84
N ALA A 586 -29.30 -9.77 13.70
CA ALA A 586 -29.58 -8.39 13.32
C ALA A 586 -28.28 -7.57 13.39
N MET A 587 -28.13 -6.63 12.47
CA MET A 587 -26.97 -5.76 12.37
C MET A 587 -27.41 -4.31 12.59
N TYR A 588 -26.72 -3.64 13.50
CA TYR A 588 -26.79 -2.22 13.72
C TYR A 588 -25.61 -1.56 12.98
N THR A 589 -25.91 -0.49 12.26
CA THR A 589 -24.90 0.32 11.57
C THR A 589 -25.08 1.78 11.95
N LEU A 590 -24.12 2.36 12.67
CA LEU A 590 -23.96 3.81 12.74
C LEU A 590 -23.31 4.26 11.43
N TRP A 591 -23.93 5.20 10.74
CA TRP A 591 -23.39 5.79 9.53
C TRP A 591 -23.29 7.29 9.64
N PHE A 592 -22.22 7.83 9.09
CA PHE A 592 -22.02 9.27 9.05
C PHE A 592 -21.16 9.69 7.86
N ILE A 593 -21.51 10.85 7.31
CA ILE A 593 -20.96 11.40 6.07
C ILE A 593 -20.50 12.82 6.35
N ARG A 594 -19.38 13.22 5.75
CA ARG A 594 -18.95 14.62 5.74
C ARG A 594 -19.41 15.32 4.46
N HIS A 595 -20.16 16.40 4.60
CA HIS A 595 -20.39 17.32 3.49
C HIS A 595 -19.07 17.91 2.99
N GLN A 596 -18.90 18.00 1.67
CA GLN A 596 -17.79 18.75 1.08
C GLN A 596 -18.26 20.19 0.76
N PRO A 597 -17.38 21.22 0.88
CA PRO A 597 -17.76 22.62 0.71
C PRO A 597 -18.59 22.93 -0.55
N ASP A 598 -18.23 22.33 -1.68
CA ASP A 598 -18.92 22.54 -2.97
C ASP A 598 -19.81 21.35 -3.41
N LYS A 599 -19.88 20.29 -2.59
CA LYS A 599 -20.60 19.05 -2.89
C LYS A 599 -21.27 18.55 -1.60
N PRO A 600 -22.40 19.11 -1.18
CA PRO A 600 -23.14 18.56 -0.05
C PRO A 600 -23.69 17.18 -0.41
N TYR A 601 -23.62 16.23 0.52
CA TYR A 601 -24.44 15.03 0.43
C TYR A 601 -25.93 15.41 0.37
N LEU A 602 -26.63 14.85 -0.61
CA LEU A 602 -28.06 15.02 -0.81
C LEU A 602 -28.70 13.63 -0.89
N THR A 603 -28.92 13.15 -2.12
CA THR A 603 -29.43 11.80 -2.39
C THR A 603 -28.35 11.02 -3.12
N PRO A 604 -28.07 9.76 -2.74
CA PRO A 604 -27.10 8.95 -3.46
C PRO A 604 -27.59 8.58 -4.86
N THR A 605 -26.64 8.26 -5.73
CA THR A 605 -26.90 7.76 -7.08
C THR A 605 -26.98 6.24 -7.05
N PHE A 606 -28.16 5.68 -7.35
CA PHE A 606 -28.37 4.24 -7.41
C PHE A 606 -27.89 3.66 -8.73
N GLN A 607 -27.40 2.42 -8.71
CA GLN A 607 -27.01 1.72 -9.93
C GLN A 607 -28.26 1.39 -10.77
N SER A 608 -28.31 1.91 -11.99
CA SER A 608 -29.48 1.85 -12.88
C SER A 608 -29.94 0.42 -13.16
N GLU A 609 -29.02 -0.53 -13.28
CA GLU A 609 -29.31 -1.95 -13.51
C GLU A 609 -30.08 -2.62 -12.36
N HIS A 610 -30.04 -2.04 -11.16
CA HIS A 610 -30.72 -2.56 -9.98
C HIS A 610 -31.94 -1.72 -9.55
N GLU A 611 -32.25 -0.62 -10.23
CA GLU A 611 -33.37 0.26 -9.83
C GLU A 611 -34.74 -0.44 -9.81
N TRP A 612 -34.93 -1.45 -10.66
CA TRP A 612 -36.17 -2.24 -10.71
C TRP A 612 -36.53 -2.86 -9.34
N THR A 613 -35.55 -3.07 -8.47
CA THR A 613 -35.73 -3.66 -7.14
C THR A 613 -36.53 -2.77 -6.18
N ARG A 614 -36.61 -1.46 -6.47
CA ARG A 614 -37.35 -0.47 -5.68
C ARG A 614 -38.80 -0.29 -6.11
N GLN A 615 -39.22 -0.94 -7.19
CA GLN A 615 -40.58 -0.79 -7.72
C GLN A 615 -41.54 -1.81 -7.09
N ALA A 616 -42.82 -1.48 -6.97
CA ALA A 616 -43.84 -2.37 -6.38
C ALA A 616 -43.95 -3.73 -7.10
N GLY A 617 -43.63 -3.79 -8.40
CA GLY A 617 -43.59 -5.03 -9.20
C GLY A 617 -42.34 -5.89 -9.00
N SER A 618 -41.38 -5.49 -8.16
CA SER A 618 -40.09 -6.20 -7.98
C SER A 618 -40.27 -7.66 -7.54
N ARG A 619 -41.33 -7.95 -6.78
CA ARG A 619 -41.69 -9.30 -6.33
C ARG A 619 -41.93 -10.29 -7.47
N LEU A 620 -42.42 -9.82 -8.62
CA LEU A 620 -42.65 -10.67 -9.81
C LEU A 620 -41.34 -11.21 -10.40
N ARG A 621 -40.22 -10.55 -10.12
CA ARG A 621 -38.87 -10.98 -10.56
C ARG A 621 -38.14 -11.81 -9.51
N SER A 622 -38.61 -11.83 -8.26
CA SER A 622 -38.05 -12.71 -7.22
C SER A 622 -38.35 -14.18 -7.57
N TRP A 623 -37.32 -15.03 -7.55
CA TRP A 623 -37.48 -16.45 -7.82
C TRP A 623 -38.36 -17.11 -6.74
N GLN A 624 -39.52 -17.65 -7.14
CA GLN A 624 -40.53 -18.20 -6.23
C GLN A 624 -40.45 -19.73 -6.03
N GLY A 625 -39.31 -20.36 -6.33
CA GLY A 625 -39.10 -21.80 -6.07
C GLY A 625 -39.83 -22.77 -7.01
N ASN A 626 -40.98 -22.39 -7.55
CA ASN A 626 -41.80 -23.14 -8.50
C ASN A 626 -42.67 -22.17 -9.30
N ASN A 627 -42.24 -21.74 -10.50
CA ASN A 627 -43.17 -21.28 -11.52
C ASN A 627 -42.52 -21.31 -12.91
N LYS A 628 -42.98 -22.25 -13.74
CA LYS A 628 -42.75 -22.29 -15.18
C LYS A 628 -43.65 -21.30 -15.96
N GLU A 629 -44.44 -20.46 -15.28
CA GLU A 629 -45.47 -19.63 -15.93
C GLU A 629 -45.28 -18.11 -15.77
N ALA A 630 -44.07 -17.63 -15.51
CA ALA A 630 -43.78 -16.20 -15.60
C ALA A 630 -42.42 -15.98 -16.28
N ARG A 631 -42.42 -16.11 -17.61
CA ARG A 631 -41.43 -15.46 -18.48
C ARG A 631 -42.16 -14.54 -19.43
#